data_AF-A0A6S6TGY1-F1
#
_entry.id   AF-A0A6S6TGY1-F1
#
_cell.length_a   1.000
_cell.length_b   1.000
_cell.length_c   1.000
_cell.angle_alpha   90.00
_cell.angle_beta   90.00
_cell.angle_gamma   90.00
#
_symmetry.space_group_name_H-M   'P 1'
#
loop_
_entity.id
_entity.type
_entity.pdbx_description
1 polymer ?
#
loop_
_entity_poly.entity_id
_entity_poly.type
_entity_poly.pdbx_seq_one_letter_code
_entity_poly.pdbx_strand_id
1 'polypeptide(L)'
;DALICISNCDKITPGMLNAAMRLNIPTIFISGGPMESGKSVINGVEVKLDLVDAMVSAADDSKSDEEVLEMERSACPTCGSCSGMFTANSMNCLTEALGLALPGNGSLLATHADRKELFLRAGRQIVELTKRYYEQDDESALPRSIATFEAFQNAVCLDVAMGGSTNTVLHLLAAAQEGEVEFTMDDIDQLSRKVPNLCKVAPATQQYHMEDVHRAGGVMGILGELDRASLINRDCHTVHTSTMAEALDRWDIKRTTDQDTLHMYSAGPGNVRTTEAFSQDKRWPSLDDDRSNGCIRDKEHAYSQDGGLAVLFGNIALDGCIVKTAGVDESILTFSGPARIFESQDTAVAAILADDIKPGDVVLIRYEGPRGGPGMQEMLYPTSYLKSKGLGKDCALITDGRFSGGTSGLSIGHASPEAAEGGAIGLVEEGDIIDIDIPNRKIDVRISDEELQQRREAMDAKGDKAWKESEVRPRKITPALRAYAAMSTSAARGAFRDVDQLK
;
A
#
# COMPACT_ATOMS: atom_id res chain seq x y z
N ASP A 1 0.05 -30.81 -5.15
CA ASP A 1 -1.30 -30.74 -5.74
C ASP A 1 -1.89 -29.35 -5.63
N ALA A 2 -2.00 -28.75 -4.44
CA ALA A 2 -2.57 -27.41 -4.32
C ALA A 2 -2.00 -26.62 -3.13
N LEU A 3 -2.25 -25.30 -3.12
CA LEU A 3 -1.81 -24.38 -2.09
C LEU A 3 -2.98 -23.54 -1.54
N ILE A 4 -3.10 -23.46 -0.21
CA ILE A 4 -3.92 -22.44 0.45
C ILE A 4 -2.97 -21.45 1.11
N CYS A 5 -3.01 -20.20 0.66
CA CYS A 5 -2.21 -19.11 1.20
C CYS A 5 -2.95 -18.42 2.35
N ILE A 6 -2.70 -18.85 3.59
CA ILE A 6 -3.24 -18.22 4.80
C ILE A 6 -2.35 -17.05 5.20
N SER A 7 -2.75 -15.84 4.81
CA SER A 7 -1.96 -14.62 5.01
C SER A 7 -2.66 -13.63 5.94
N ASN A 8 -2.00 -12.56 6.37
CA ASN A 8 -2.72 -11.40 6.93
C ASN A 8 -1.85 -10.16 7.02
N CYS A 9 -0.70 -10.28 7.70
CA CYS A 9 0.17 -9.15 7.98
C CYS A 9 0.96 -8.74 6.72
N ASP A 10 1.31 -7.47 6.65
CA ASP A 10 1.92 -6.73 5.53
C ASP A 10 2.67 -7.58 4.49
N LYS A 11 3.78 -8.20 4.88
CA LYS A 11 4.71 -8.84 3.94
C LYS A 11 4.40 -10.33 3.70
N ILE A 12 3.45 -10.91 4.45
CA ILE A 12 3.07 -12.33 4.32
C ILE A 12 2.32 -12.56 3.02
N THR A 13 1.30 -11.74 2.73
CA THR A 13 0.48 -11.82 1.51
C THR A 13 1.33 -11.74 0.23
N PRO A 14 2.21 -10.72 0.02
CA PRO A 14 3.06 -10.66 -1.17
C PRO A 14 4.12 -11.78 -1.20
N GLY A 15 4.66 -12.20 -0.05
CA GLY A 15 5.59 -13.33 0.00
C GLY A 15 4.95 -14.63 -0.49
N MET A 16 3.71 -14.89 -0.10
CA MET A 16 2.91 -16.02 -0.57
C MET A 16 2.49 -15.85 -2.04
N LEU A 17 2.17 -14.63 -2.49
CA LEU A 17 1.86 -14.32 -3.89
C LEU A 17 3.05 -14.64 -4.81
N ASN A 18 4.25 -14.20 -4.45
CA ASN A 18 5.47 -14.54 -5.17
C ASN A 18 5.67 -16.07 -5.25
N ALA A 19 5.40 -16.81 -4.18
CA ALA A 19 5.48 -18.27 -4.20
C ALA A 19 4.41 -18.91 -5.10
N ALA A 20 3.17 -18.43 -5.05
CA ALA A 20 2.07 -18.91 -5.88
C ALA A 20 2.36 -18.71 -7.37
N MET A 21 2.86 -17.52 -7.74
CA MET A 21 3.22 -17.19 -9.11
C MET A 21 4.42 -18.02 -9.61
N ARG A 22 5.43 -18.27 -8.77
CA ARG A 22 6.57 -19.15 -9.12
C ARG A 22 6.18 -20.60 -9.31
N LEU A 23 5.39 -21.16 -8.39
CA LEU A 23 5.06 -22.58 -8.37
C LEU A 23 4.00 -22.94 -9.41
N ASN A 24 3.08 -22.00 -9.69
CA ASN A 24 1.99 -22.15 -10.65
C ASN A 24 1.19 -23.46 -10.50
N ILE A 25 0.86 -23.82 -9.26
CA ILE A 25 -0.07 -24.91 -8.92
C ILE A 25 -1.41 -24.31 -8.46
N PRO A 26 -2.55 -25.04 -8.53
CA PRO A 26 -3.84 -24.55 -8.03
C PRO A 26 -3.68 -23.90 -6.66
N THR A 27 -4.06 -22.61 -6.57
CA THR A 27 -3.82 -21.79 -5.36
C THR A 27 -5.04 -20.94 -5.05
N ILE A 28 -5.34 -20.77 -3.76
CA ILE A 28 -6.32 -19.80 -3.27
C ILE A 28 -5.77 -19.02 -2.07
N PHE A 29 -6.10 -17.74 -1.99
CA PHE A 29 -5.75 -16.87 -0.86
C PHE A 29 -6.93 -16.76 0.11
N ILE A 30 -6.61 -16.82 1.40
CA ILE A 30 -7.53 -16.50 2.49
C ILE A 30 -6.79 -15.75 3.59
N SER A 31 -7.22 -14.54 3.88
CA SER A 31 -6.61 -13.69 4.89
C SER A 31 -7.26 -13.89 6.26
N GLY A 32 -6.53 -13.62 7.33
CA GLY A 32 -7.10 -13.52 8.68
C GLY A 32 -8.19 -12.45 8.78
N GLY A 33 -8.06 -11.37 8.02
CA GLY A 33 -8.97 -10.21 7.99
C GLY A 33 -8.45 -9.03 8.81
N PRO A 34 -8.96 -7.82 8.53
CA PRO A 34 -8.72 -6.63 9.34
C PRO A 34 -9.26 -6.80 10.76
N MET A 35 -8.56 -6.16 11.70
CA MET A 35 -9.09 -5.88 13.03
C MET A 35 -10.21 -4.84 12.95
N GLU A 36 -11.08 -4.83 13.94
CA GLU A 36 -12.06 -3.75 14.16
C GLU A 36 -11.35 -2.42 14.46
N SER A 37 -11.95 -1.31 14.04
CA SER A 37 -11.43 0.02 14.39
C SER A 37 -11.46 0.27 15.90
N GLY A 38 -10.43 0.93 16.42
CA GLY A 38 -10.42 1.42 17.79
C GLY A 38 -11.46 2.52 17.98
N LYS A 39 -11.97 2.70 19.19
CA LYS A 39 -12.91 3.78 19.53
C LYS A 39 -12.53 4.40 20.86
N SER A 40 -12.55 5.73 20.93
CA SER A 40 -12.37 6.49 22.18
C SER A 40 -13.27 7.73 22.16
N VAL A 41 -13.48 8.35 23.32
CA VAL A 41 -14.29 9.57 23.46
C VAL A 41 -13.35 10.75 23.69
N ILE A 42 -13.14 11.58 22.66
CA ILE A 42 -12.33 12.80 22.76
C ILE A 42 -13.28 14.01 22.78
N ASN A 43 -13.16 14.86 23.80
CA ASN A 43 -14.03 16.05 23.97
C ASN A 43 -15.54 15.74 23.93
N GLY A 44 -15.93 14.54 24.40
CA GLY A 44 -17.33 14.09 24.42
C GLY A 44 -17.85 13.54 23.08
N VAL A 45 -16.98 13.37 22.07
CA VAL A 45 -17.33 12.79 20.75
C VAL A 45 -16.60 11.46 20.59
N GLU A 46 -17.33 10.41 20.17
CA GLU A 46 -16.71 9.13 19.79
C GLU A 46 -15.90 9.33 18.49
N VAL A 47 -14.62 8.99 18.55
CA VAL A 47 -13.71 9.00 17.42
C VAL A 47 -13.25 7.56 17.15
N LYS A 48 -13.15 7.22 15.86
CA LYS A 48 -12.46 5.99 15.45
C LYS A 48 -10.95 6.23 15.55
N LEU A 49 -10.22 5.19 15.91
CA LEU A 49 -8.78 5.20 16.10
C LEU A 49 -8.12 4.07 15.33
N ASP A 50 -6.91 4.35 14.87
CA ASP A 50 -5.96 3.35 14.40
C ASP A 50 -4.59 3.51 15.10
N LEU A 51 -3.64 2.65 14.74
CA LEU A 51 -2.31 2.62 15.35
C LEU A 51 -1.51 3.91 15.13
N VAL A 52 -1.75 4.63 14.03
CA VAL A 52 -1.04 5.87 13.69
C VAL A 52 -1.50 7.00 14.60
N ASP A 53 -2.79 7.03 14.96
CA ASP A 53 -3.33 8.03 15.89
C ASP A 53 -2.61 7.95 17.25
N ALA A 54 -2.40 6.74 17.78
CA ALA A 54 -1.65 6.54 19.03
C ALA A 54 -0.20 7.06 18.92
N MET A 55 0.46 6.85 17.78
CA MET A 55 1.82 7.35 17.56
C MET A 55 1.89 8.87 17.42
N VAL A 56 0.91 9.48 16.75
CA VAL A 56 0.83 10.94 16.62
C VAL A 56 0.56 11.57 17.98
N SER A 57 -0.37 11.01 18.77
CA SER A 57 -0.68 11.49 20.11
C SER A 57 0.50 11.38 21.07
N ALA A 58 1.34 10.36 20.94
CA ALA A 58 2.53 10.19 21.79
C ALA A 58 3.64 11.22 21.51
N ALA A 59 3.57 11.94 20.39
CA ALA A 59 4.54 12.97 19.99
C ALA A 59 3.95 14.39 20.02
N ASP A 60 2.77 14.55 20.60
CA ASP A 60 2.08 15.83 20.79
C ASP A 60 2.25 16.28 22.25
N ASP A 61 3.07 17.31 22.47
CA ASP A 61 3.37 17.85 23.81
C ASP A 61 2.13 18.42 24.54
N SER A 62 1.01 18.61 23.82
CA SER A 62 -0.25 19.06 24.43
C SER A 62 -1.05 17.93 25.10
N LYS A 63 -0.65 16.66 24.90
CA LYS A 63 -1.34 15.47 25.42
C LYS A 63 -0.70 14.98 26.70
N SER A 64 -1.54 14.61 27.66
CA SER A 64 -1.08 13.97 28.90
C SER A 64 -0.73 12.49 28.69
N ASP A 65 0.17 11.95 29.51
CA ASP A 65 0.51 10.53 29.51
C ASP A 65 -0.73 9.62 29.67
N GLU A 66 -1.73 10.08 30.44
CA GLU A 66 -2.98 9.33 30.64
C GLU A 66 -3.82 9.26 29.36
N GLU A 67 -3.95 10.38 28.63
CA GLU A 67 -4.63 10.41 27.33
C GLU A 67 -3.91 9.53 26.30
N VAL A 68 -2.57 9.56 26.27
CA VAL A 68 -1.76 8.73 25.38
C VAL A 68 -1.96 7.24 25.69
N LEU A 69 -1.94 6.86 26.97
CA LEU A 69 -2.17 5.48 27.41
C LEU A 69 -3.59 4.98 27.10
N GLU A 70 -4.60 5.85 27.20
CA GLU A 70 -5.96 5.51 26.80
C GLU A 70 -6.05 5.25 25.30
N MET A 71 -5.41 6.10 24.49
CA MET A 71 -5.38 5.95 23.03
C MET A 71 -4.66 4.67 22.62
N GLU A 72 -3.48 4.39 23.20
CA GLU A 72 -2.70 3.16 22.96
C GLU A 72 -3.55 1.90 23.23
N ARG A 73 -4.26 1.86 24.36
CA ARG A 73 -5.09 0.71 24.74
C ARG A 73 -6.28 0.48 23.80
N SER A 74 -6.72 1.55 23.13
CA SER A 74 -7.94 1.56 22.33
C SER A 74 -7.67 1.38 20.83
N ALA A 75 -6.48 1.74 20.34
CA ALA A 75 -6.11 1.71 18.92
C ALA A 75 -6.07 0.30 18.29
N CYS A 76 -5.77 -0.73 19.09
CA CYS A 76 -5.69 -2.13 18.65
C CYS A 76 -6.64 -3.02 19.46
N PRO A 77 -7.97 -2.91 19.25
CA PRO A 77 -8.95 -3.56 20.13
C PRO A 77 -9.07 -5.07 19.87
N THR A 78 -8.75 -5.55 18.67
CA THR A 78 -9.04 -6.93 18.26
C THR A 78 -7.91 -7.60 17.49
N CYS A 79 -7.99 -8.93 17.27
CA CYS A 79 -7.10 -9.63 16.36
C CYS A 79 -7.36 -9.24 14.89
N GLY A 80 -6.34 -9.36 14.03
CA GLY A 80 -6.43 -9.04 12.62
C GLY A 80 -5.24 -8.23 12.11
N SER A 81 -5.25 -7.89 10.82
CA SER A 81 -4.37 -6.85 10.26
C SER A 81 -4.84 -5.48 10.74
N CYS A 82 -4.08 -4.41 10.41
CA CYS A 82 -4.46 -3.03 10.72
C CYS A 82 -5.93 -2.72 10.37
N SER A 83 -6.57 -1.75 11.03
CA SER A 83 -7.99 -1.42 10.81
C SER A 83 -8.25 -0.55 9.57
N GLY A 84 -7.23 0.17 9.07
CA GLY A 84 -7.30 1.05 7.88
C GLY A 84 -6.69 0.44 6.60
N MET A 85 -6.61 1.22 5.53
CA MET A 85 -6.04 0.82 4.23
C MET A 85 -4.50 0.93 4.22
N PHE A 86 -3.86 0.15 5.10
CA PHE A 86 -2.41 -0.07 5.13
C PHE A 86 -1.98 -1.20 4.17
N THR A 87 -0.70 -1.56 4.11
CA THR A 87 -0.20 -2.56 3.16
C THR A 87 -0.92 -3.91 3.29
N ALA A 88 -1.11 -4.40 4.52
CA ALA A 88 -1.80 -5.65 4.79
C ALA A 88 -3.17 -5.73 4.11
N ASN A 89 -4.05 -4.76 4.39
CA ASN A 89 -5.38 -4.75 3.81
C ASN A 89 -5.36 -4.42 2.32
N SER A 90 -4.48 -3.53 1.88
CA SER A 90 -4.32 -3.24 0.45
C SER A 90 -3.99 -4.53 -0.31
N MET A 91 -2.96 -5.28 0.12
CA MET A 91 -2.59 -6.56 -0.51
C MET A 91 -3.69 -7.62 -0.41
N ASN A 92 -4.43 -7.69 0.69
CA ASN A 92 -5.54 -8.62 0.82
C ASN A 92 -6.70 -8.27 -0.14
N CYS A 93 -6.95 -6.97 -0.37
CA CYS A 93 -7.89 -6.49 -1.39
C CYS A 93 -7.38 -6.79 -2.81
N LEU A 94 -6.09 -6.60 -3.07
CA LEU A 94 -5.50 -6.86 -4.39
C LEU A 94 -5.55 -8.34 -4.78
N THR A 95 -5.45 -9.27 -3.83
CA THR A 95 -5.63 -10.70 -4.14
C THR A 95 -7.06 -11.04 -4.57
N GLU A 96 -8.09 -10.27 -4.15
CA GLU A 96 -9.44 -10.38 -4.72
C GLU A 96 -9.50 -9.83 -6.14
N ALA A 97 -8.91 -8.66 -6.42
CA ALA A 97 -8.92 -8.06 -7.75
C ALA A 97 -8.12 -8.86 -8.79
N LEU A 98 -7.01 -9.48 -8.37
CA LEU A 98 -6.26 -10.45 -9.18
C LEU A 98 -7.08 -11.72 -9.47
N GLY A 99 -8.19 -11.96 -8.76
CA GLY A 99 -9.01 -13.15 -8.89
C GLY A 99 -8.49 -14.37 -8.12
N LEU A 100 -7.53 -14.20 -7.21
CA LEU A 100 -6.89 -15.28 -6.45
C LEU A 100 -7.49 -15.54 -5.06
N ALA A 101 -8.39 -14.67 -4.59
CA ALA A 101 -9.05 -14.77 -3.30
C ALA A 101 -10.58 -14.77 -3.44
N LEU A 102 -11.28 -15.25 -2.40
CA LEU A 102 -12.74 -15.20 -2.36
C LEU A 102 -13.25 -13.77 -2.06
N PRO A 103 -14.45 -13.40 -2.54
CA PRO A 103 -15.09 -12.13 -2.20
C PRO A 103 -15.23 -11.96 -0.68
N GLY A 104 -14.80 -10.80 -0.16
CA GLY A 104 -14.80 -10.49 1.27
C GLY A 104 -13.47 -10.81 1.99
N ASN A 105 -12.51 -11.42 1.30
CA ASN A 105 -11.18 -11.73 1.83
C ASN A 105 -10.44 -10.51 2.41
N GLY A 106 -10.45 -9.36 1.74
CA GLY A 106 -9.77 -8.14 2.14
C GLY A 106 -10.52 -7.28 3.14
N SER A 107 -11.84 -7.44 3.27
CA SER A 107 -12.70 -6.47 4.00
C SER A 107 -13.47 -7.03 5.19
N LEU A 108 -13.89 -8.29 5.17
CA LEU A 108 -14.65 -8.85 6.31
C LEU A 108 -13.76 -8.92 7.56
N LEU A 109 -14.31 -8.63 8.74
CA LEU A 109 -13.53 -8.53 9.97
C LEU A 109 -13.04 -9.90 10.47
N ALA A 110 -11.84 -9.94 11.07
CA ALA A 110 -11.25 -11.16 11.62
C ALA A 110 -12.05 -11.76 12.78
N THR A 111 -12.70 -10.91 13.57
CA THR A 111 -13.55 -11.30 14.70
C THR A 111 -14.93 -11.81 14.29
N HIS A 112 -15.39 -11.51 13.08
CA HIS A 112 -16.76 -11.84 12.68
C HIS A 112 -16.91 -13.33 12.35
N ALA A 113 -18.00 -13.96 12.78
CA ALA A 113 -18.24 -15.40 12.65
C ALA A 113 -18.22 -15.87 11.19
N ASP A 114 -18.74 -15.07 10.26
CA ASP A 114 -18.72 -15.34 8.80
C ASP A 114 -17.31 -15.59 8.25
N ARG A 115 -16.27 -15.04 8.88
CA ARG A 115 -14.89 -15.26 8.45
C ARG A 115 -14.54 -16.76 8.52
N LYS A 116 -15.04 -17.49 9.51
CA LYS A 116 -14.86 -18.94 9.61
C LYS A 116 -15.44 -19.66 8.39
N GLU A 117 -16.62 -19.26 7.93
CA GLU A 117 -17.22 -19.85 6.74
C GLU A 117 -16.42 -19.51 5.48
N LEU A 118 -15.83 -18.30 5.40
CA LEU A 118 -14.92 -17.94 4.31
C LEU A 118 -13.70 -18.87 4.24
N PHE A 119 -13.10 -19.23 5.39
CA PHE A 119 -12.02 -20.22 5.47
C PHE A 119 -12.47 -21.61 5.01
N LEU A 120 -13.64 -22.07 5.47
CA LEU A 120 -14.19 -23.37 5.06
C LEU A 120 -14.49 -23.41 3.57
N ARG A 121 -15.04 -22.32 3.01
CA ARG A 121 -15.30 -22.16 1.59
C ARG A 121 -14.01 -22.17 0.78
N ALA A 122 -12.94 -21.49 1.24
CA ALA A 122 -11.65 -21.55 0.58
C ALA A 122 -11.09 -22.98 0.52
N GLY A 123 -11.25 -23.74 1.62
CA GLY A 123 -10.87 -25.15 1.68
C GLY A 123 -11.65 -26.05 0.70
N ARG A 124 -12.94 -25.78 0.48
CA ARG A 124 -13.74 -26.49 -0.55
C ARG A 124 -13.34 -26.06 -1.96
N GLN A 125 -13.16 -24.77 -2.18
CA GLN A 125 -12.85 -24.19 -3.49
C GLN A 125 -11.50 -24.66 -4.01
N ILE A 126 -10.48 -24.76 -3.16
CA ILE A 126 -9.17 -25.23 -3.62
C ILE A 126 -9.20 -26.67 -4.11
N VAL A 127 -10.01 -27.53 -3.48
CA VAL A 127 -10.20 -28.92 -3.94
C VAL A 127 -10.85 -28.94 -5.31
N GLU A 128 -11.85 -28.07 -5.54
CA GLU A 128 -12.49 -27.94 -6.85
C GLU A 128 -11.51 -27.46 -7.93
N LEU A 129 -10.71 -26.42 -7.64
CA LEU A 129 -9.67 -25.94 -8.57
C LEU A 129 -8.63 -27.02 -8.87
N THR A 130 -8.28 -27.82 -7.86
CA THR A 130 -7.34 -28.94 -8.02
C THR A 130 -7.90 -29.99 -8.97
N LYS A 131 -9.18 -30.35 -8.83
CA LYS A 131 -9.85 -31.30 -9.73
C LYS A 131 -10.00 -30.76 -11.13
N ARG A 132 -10.38 -29.49 -11.29
CA ARG A 132 -10.44 -28.83 -12.59
C ARG A 132 -9.10 -28.97 -13.31
N TYR A 133 -7.99 -28.67 -12.64
CA TYR A 133 -6.68 -28.80 -13.25
C TYR A 133 -6.27 -30.25 -13.54
N TYR A 134 -6.30 -31.16 -12.55
CA TYR A 134 -5.73 -32.50 -12.70
C TYR A 134 -6.68 -33.56 -13.29
N GLU A 135 -8.00 -33.36 -13.21
CA GLU A 135 -9.00 -34.32 -13.69
C GLU A 135 -9.72 -33.84 -14.96
N GLN A 136 -9.72 -32.52 -15.22
CA GLN A 136 -10.47 -31.92 -16.34
C GLN A 136 -9.56 -31.15 -17.32
N ASP A 137 -8.24 -31.20 -17.14
CA ASP A 137 -7.23 -30.52 -17.96
C ASP A 137 -7.47 -29.00 -18.09
N ASP A 138 -8.00 -28.36 -17.05
CA ASP A 138 -8.35 -26.94 -17.04
C ASP A 138 -7.22 -26.07 -16.46
N GLU A 139 -6.34 -25.60 -17.34
CA GLU A 139 -5.24 -24.70 -16.98
C GLU A 139 -5.71 -23.32 -16.51
N SER A 140 -6.98 -22.92 -16.74
CA SER A 140 -7.52 -21.64 -16.25
C SER A 140 -7.64 -21.59 -14.72
N ALA A 141 -7.51 -22.73 -14.04
CA ALA A 141 -7.48 -22.82 -12.59
C ALA A 141 -6.11 -22.48 -11.97
N LEU A 142 -5.08 -22.28 -12.79
CA LEU A 142 -3.72 -21.99 -12.32
C LEU A 142 -3.48 -20.50 -12.04
N PRO A 143 -2.61 -20.15 -11.07
CA PRO A 143 -2.31 -18.77 -10.72
C PRO A 143 -1.87 -17.88 -11.89
N ARG A 144 -1.00 -18.36 -12.78
CA ARG A 144 -0.54 -17.58 -13.94
C ARG A 144 -1.61 -17.38 -15.01
N SER A 145 -2.62 -18.25 -15.06
CA SER A 145 -3.78 -18.11 -15.95
C SER A 145 -4.85 -17.18 -15.37
N ILE A 146 -4.85 -16.97 -14.04
CA ILE A 146 -5.78 -16.10 -13.33
C ILE A 146 -5.18 -14.68 -13.21
N ALA A 147 -3.97 -14.56 -12.69
CA ALA A 147 -3.25 -13.31 -12.53
C ALA A 147 -2.49 -12.93 -13.81
N THR A 148 -3.22 -12.75 -14.91
CA THR A 148 -2.71 -12.27 -16.20
C THR A 148 -2.40 -10.77 -16.16
N PHE A 149 -1.78 -10.24 -17.22
CA PHE A 149 -1.54 -8.80 -17.38
C PHE A 149 -2.82 -7.97 -17.12
N GLU A 150 -3.96 -8.38 -17.67
CA GLU A 150 -5.26 -7.72 -17.49
C GLU A 150 -5.77 -7.79 -16.04
N ALA A 151 -5.47 -8.88 -15.31
CA ALA A 151 -5.78 -8.99 -13.88
C ALA A 151 -4.88 -8.08 -13.04
N PHE A 152 -3.60 -7.92 -13.41
CA PHE A 152 -2.72 -6.91 -12.81
C PHE A 152 -3.24 -5.48 -13.06
N GLN A 153 -3.77 -5.19 -14.26
CA GLN A 153 -4.44 -3.91 -14.52
C GLN A 153 -5.65 -3.71 -13.60
N ASN A 154 -6.51 -4.73 -13.42
CA ASN A 154 -7.64 -4.66 -12.49
C ASN A 154 -7.19 -4.40 -11.05
N ALA A 155 -6.12 -5.06 -10.61
CA ALA A 155 -5.55 -4.86 -9.29
C ALA A 155 -5.04 -3.43 -9.10
N VAL A 156 -4.29 -2.88 -10.07
CA VAL A 156 -3.82 -1.49 -10.01
C VAL A 156 -4.98 -0.49 -10.06
N CYS A 157 -6.00 -0.73 -10.89
CA CYS A 157 -7.22 0.09 -10.90
C CYS A 157 -7.88 0.11 -9.51
N LEU A 158 -8.02 -1.04 -8.86
CA LEU A 158 -8.53 -1.10 -7.49
C LEU A 158 -7.66 -0.28 -6.53
N ASP A 159 -6.34 -0.47 -6.61
CA ASP A 159 -5.37 0.15 -5.70
C ASP A 159 -5.37 1.67 -5.76
N VAL A 160 -5.35 2.21 -6.98
CA VAL A 160 -5.44 3.63 -7.24
C VAL A 160 -6.79 4.18 -6.78
N ALA A 161 -7.87 3.44 -7.02
CA ALA A 161 -9.22 3.86 -6.64
C ALA A 161 -9.42 3.94 -5.13
N MET A 162 -8.78 3.06 -4.35
CA MET A 162 -8.84 3.07 -2.89
C MET A 162 -7.74 3.93 -2.23
N GLY A 163 -6.79 4.45 -3.03
CA GLY A 163 -5.60 5.11 -2.49
C GLY A 163 -4.84 4.18 -1.55
N GLY A 164 -4.51 2.98 -2.02
CA GLY A 164 -3.84 1.95 -1.24
C GLY A 164 -2.45 2.37 -0.72
N SER A 165 -1.76 1.44 -0.06
CA SER A 165 -0.37 1.68 0.38
C SER A 165 0.56 1.78 -0.82
N THR A 166 1.50 2.72 -0.85
CA THR A 166 2.52 2.78 -1.93
C THR A 166 3.35 1.48 -2.05
N ASN A 167 3.45 0.67 -0.98
CA ASN A 167 4.13 -0.62 -0.97
C ASN A 167 3.50 -1.65 -1.94
N THR A 168 2.22 -1.52 -2.27
CA THR A 168 1.54 -2.44 -3.20
C THR A 168 2.17 -2.42 -4.58
N VAL A 169 2.65 -1.25 -5.05
CA VAL A 169 3.38 -1.11 -6.31
C VAL A 169 4.60 -2.04 -6.32
N LEU A 170 5.40 -1.98 -5.26
CA LEU A 170 6.57 -2.86 -5.10
C LEU A 170 6.15 -4.34 -5.15
N HIS A 171 5.07 -4.69 -4.45
CA HIS A 171 4.59 -6.06 -4.33
C HIS A 171 3.99 -6.61 -5.62
N LEU A 172 3.23 -5.81 -6.37
CA LEU A 172 2.67 -6.19 -7.66
C LEU A 172 3.78 -6.35 -8.70
N LEU A 173 4.74 -5.42 -8.76
CA LEU A 173 5.90 -5.55 -9.67
C LEU A 173 6.70 -6.82 -9.36
N ALA A 174 6.94 -7.12 -8.09
CA ALA A 174 7.61 -8.37 -7.70
C ALA A 174 6.81 -9.61 -8.14
N ALA A 175 5.50 -9.64 -7.87
CA ALA A 175 4.64 -10.75 -8.25
C ALA A 175 4.56 -10.95 -9.77
N ALA A 176 4.56 -9.86 -10.55
CA ALA A 176 4.61 -9.90 -12.00
C ALA A 176 5.91 -10.54 -12.50
N GLN A 177 7.07 -10.16 -11.95
CA GLN A 177 8.35 -10.78 -12.29
C GLN A 177 8.35 -12.29 -11.99
N GLU A 178 7.84 -12.69 -10.82
CA GLU A 178 7.74 -14.11 -10.44
C GLU A 178 6.73 -14.93 -11.25
N GLY A 179 5.72 -14.23 -11.78
CA GLY A 179 4.70 -14.77 -12.65
C GLY A 179 5.07 -14.78 -14.12
N GLU A 180 6.23 -14.22 -14.49
CA GLU A 180 6.64 -13.99 -15.88
C GLU A 180 5.60 -13.14 -16.65
N VAL A 181 4.99 -12.16 -15.96
CA VAL A 181 4.06 -11.20 -16.53
C VAL A 181 4.81 -9.91 -16.85
N GLU A 182 4.77 -9.46 -18.11
CA GLU A 182 5.40 -8.23 -18.57
C GLU A 182 4.62 -6.98 -18.08
N PHE A 183 4.69 -6.70 -16.78
CA PHE A 183 4.03 -5.57 -16.13
C PHE A 183 5.06 -4.66 -15.44
N THR A 184 4.97 -3.36 -15.70
CA THR A 184 6.01 -2.38 -15.39
C THR A 184 5.49 -1.17 -14.62
N MET A 185 6.40 -0.31 -14.18
CA MET A 185 6.06 0.97 -13.55
C MET A 185 5.27 1.89 -14.50
N ASP A 186 5.56 1.85 -15.80
CA ASP A 186 4.87 2.64 -16.81
C ASP A 186 3.40 2.25 -16.95
N ASP A 187 3.09 0.95 -16.83
CA ASP A 187 1.71 0.46 -16.84
C ASP A 187 0.93 1.02 -15.65
N ILE A 188 1.57 1.09 -14.48
CA ILE A 188 0.99 1.68 -13.27
C ILE A 188 0.75 3.18 -13.47
N ASP A 189 1.71 3.93 -14.01
CA ASP A 189 1.54 5.36 -14.28
C ASP A 189 0.36 5.61 -15.23
N GLN A 190 0.30 4.87 -16.34
CA GLN A 190 -0.77 5.00 -17.33
C GLN A 190 -2.16 4.77 -16.76
N LEU A 191 -2.31 3.81 -15.84
CA LEU A 191 -3.56 3.55 -15.13
C LEU A 191 -3.85 4.62 -14.08
N SER A 192 -2.83 5.03 -13.32
CA SER A 192 -2.97 6.03 -12.23
C SER A 192 -3.56 7.36 -12.71
N ARG A 193 -3.30 7.74 -13.96
CA ARG A 193 -3.79 8.96 -14.60
C ARG A 193 -5.27 8.90 -15.02
N LYS A 194 -5.85 7.70 -15.10
CA LYS A 194 -7.21 7.46 -15.65
C LYS A 194 -8.21 7.06 -14.58
N VAL A 195 -7.73 6.50 -13.49
CA VAL A 195 -8.55 5.91 -12.43
C VAL A 195 -8.84 6.96 -11.36
N PRO A 196 -10.10 7.27 -11.05
CA PRO A 196 -10.45 8.21 -9.98
C PRO A 196 -10.30 7.58 -8.59
N ASN A 197 -10.09 8.41 -7.55
CA ASN A 197 -10.12 7.94 -6.16
C ASN A 197 -11.58 7.81 -5.67
N LEU A 198 -12.10 6.58 -5.69
CA LEU A 198 -13.49 6.24 -5.36
C LEU A 198 -13.69 5.94 -3.86
N CYS A 199 -12.65 5.50 -3.17
CA CYS A 199 -12.72 5.11 -1.77
C CYS A 199 -11.54 5.74 -1.01
N LYS A 200 -11.87 6.41 0.10
CA LYS A 200 -10.89 7.04 0.98
C LYS A 200 -11.07 6.46 2.37
N VAL A 201 -10.04 5.83 2.90
CA VAL A 201 -10.05 5.07 4.17
C VAL A 201 -8.87 5.53 5.02
N ALA A 202 -8.95 5.38 6.33
CA ALA A 202 -7.84 5.61 7.26
C ALA A 202 -6.54 5.00 6.71
N PRO A 203 -5.41 5.74 6.72
CA PRO A 203 -5.19 7.04 7.37
C PRO A 203 -5.64 8.27 6.55
N ALA A 204 -6.08 8.10 5.30
CA ALA A 204 -6.38 9.21 4.40
C ALA A 204 -7.64 10.00 4.83
N THR A 205 -8.53 9.37 5.58
CA THR A 205 -9.66 9.99 6.26
C THR A 205 -9.90 9.30 7.60
N GLN A 206 -10.43 10.03 8.56
CA GLN A 206 -10.83 9.49 9.87
C GLN A 206 -12.26 8.92 9.88
N GLN A 207 -13.01 9.09 8.79
CA GLN A 207 -14.42 8.69 8.73
C GLN A 207 -14.61 7.18 8.53
N TYR A 208 -13.76 6.56 7.70
CA TYR A 208 -13.93 5.20 7.23
C TYR A 208 -12.73 4.32 7.54
N HIS A 209 -13.03 3.09 7.97
CA HIS A 209 -12.10 1.99 8.21
C HIS A 209 -12.55 0.76 7.39
N MET A 210 -11.81 -0.34 7.43
CA MET A 210 -12.15 -1.53 6.62
C MET A 210 -13.54 -2.11 6.92
N GLU A 211 -14.03 -1.98 8.15
CA GLU A 211 -15.40 -2.37 8.52
C GLU A 211 -16.48 -1.59 7.74
N ASP A 212 -16.21 -0.33 7.42
CA ASP A 212 -17.13 0.50 6.63
C ASP A 212 -17.01 0.18 5.13
N VAL A 213 -15.79 -0.09 4.64
CA VAL A 213 -15.57 -0.57 3.27
C VAL A 213 -16.33 -1.88 3.04
N HIS A 214 -16.28 -2.80 4.00
CA HIS A 214 -17.05 -4.04 3.94
C HIS A 214 -18.54 -3.77 3.83
N ARG A 215 -19.08 -2.92 4.71
CA ARG A 215 -20.49 -2.50 4.70
C ARG A 215 -20.93 -1.87 3.36
N ALA A 216 -20.00 -1.22 2.64
CA ALA A 216 -20.25 -0.58 1.36
C ALA A 216 -20.17 -1.52 0.13
N GLY A 217 -20.00 -2.83 0.37
CA GLY A 217 -19.87 -3.87 -0.66
C GLY A 217 -18.44 -4.40 -0.84
N GLY A 218 -17.51 -3.98 0.03
CA GLY A 218 -16.12 -4.45 0.02
C GLY A 218 -15.41 -4.20 -1.32
N VAL A 219 -14.47 -5.09 -1.66
CA VAL A 219 -13.69 -5.00 -2.90
C VAL A 219 -14.58 -5.08 -4.15
N MET A 220 -15.57 -5.97 -4.16
CA MET A 220 -16.49 -6.12 -5.30
C MET A 220 -17.36 -4.88 -5.51
N GLY A 221 -17.69 -4.13 -4.45
CA GLY A 221 -18.33 -2.81 -4.57
C GLY A 221 -17.46 -1.80 -5.31
N ILE A 222 -16.15 -1.74 -4.99
CA ILE A 222 -15.21 -0.83 -5.66
C ILE A 222 -14.98 -1.25 -7.12
N LEU A 223 -14.72 -2.54 -7.36
CA LEU A 223 -14.56 -3.08 -8.71
C LEU A 223 -15.83 -2.87 -9.56
N GLY A 224 -17.01 -2.96 -8.95
CA GLY A 224 -18.29 -2.70 -9.61
C GLY A 224 -18.43 -1.26 -10.11
N GLU A 225 -17.97 -0.27 -9.34
CA GLU A 225 -17.95 1.13 -9.77
C GLU A 225 -16.88 1.39 -10.85
N LEU A 226 -15.71 0.76 -10.73
CA LEU A 226 -14.68 0.83 -11.76
C LEU A 226 -15.14 0.20 -13.08
N ASP A 227 -15.89 -0.91 -13.03
CA ASP A 227 -16.51 -1.52 -14.21
C ASP A 227 -17.56 -0.60 -14.85
N ARG A 228 -18.39 0.07 -14.04
CA ARG A 228 -19.31 1.13 -14.53
C ARG A 228 -18.56 2.29 -15.19
N ALA A 229 -17.34 2.58 -14.75
CA ALA A 229 -16.44 3.54 -15.36
C ALA A 229 -15.63 2.99 -16.56
N SER A 230 -15.85 1.73 -16.97
CA SER A 230 -15.12 1.04 -18.04
C SER A 230 -13.61 0.91 -17.77
N LEU A 231 -13.24 0.70 -16.51
CA LEU A 231 -11.84 0.58 -16.05
C LEU A 231 -11.46 -0.85 -15.61
N ILE A 232 -12.34 -1.83 -15.83
CA ILE A 232 -12.15 -3.23 -15.44
C ILE A 232 -12.18 -4.13 -16.68
N ASN A 233 -11.18 -5.02 -16.75
CA ASN A 233 -11.16 -6.15 -17.66
C ASN A 233 -12.10 -7.24 -17.11
N ARG A 234 -13.25 -7.39 -17.77
CA ARG A 234 -14.35 -8.25 -17.33
C ARG A 234 -14.11 -9.74 -17.55
N ASP A 235 -13.25 -10.11 -18.49
CA ASP A 235 -13.04 -11.49 -18.92
C ASP A 235 -12.01 -12.26 -18.09
N CYS A 236 -11.30 -11.59 -17.16
CA CYS A 236 -10.28 -12.23 -16.32
C CYS A 236 -10.87 -13.41 -15.52
N HIS A 237 -10.17 -14.55 -15.53
CA HIS A 237 -10.54 -15.70 -14.73
C HIS A 237 -10.39 -15.42 -13.24
N THR A 238 -11.12 -16.18 -12.41
CA THR A 238 -10.99 -16.09 -10.95
C THR A 238 -11.07 -17.48 -10.32
N VAL A 239 -10.67 -17.58 -9.07
CA VAL A 239 -10.77 -18.81 -8.27
C VAL A 239 -12.22 -19.23 -7.97
N HIS A 240 -13.21 -18.35 -8.17
CA HIS A 240 -14.60 -18.56 -7.72
C HIS A 240 -15.66 -18.49 -8.82
N THR A 241 -15.37 -17.86 -9.95
CA THR A 241 -16.25 -17.74 -11.13
C THR A 241 -15.42 -17.79 -12.41
N SER A 242 -16.06 -18.06 -13.54
CA SER A 242 -15.35 -18.20 -14.82
C SER A 242 -14.73 -16.88 -15.27
N THR A 243 -15.38 -15.76 -14.94
CA THR A 243 -14.94 -14.41 -15.28
C THR A 243 -15.15 -13.43 -14.11
N MET A 244 -14.45 -12.30 -14.15
CA MET A 244 -14.68 -11.16 -13.27
C MET A 244 -16.08 -10.56 -13.47
N ALA A 245 -16.62 -10.57 -14.69
CA ALA A 245 -17.99 -10.14 -14.97
C ALA A 245 -19.02 -10.90 -14.12
N GLU A 246 -18.94 -12.23 -14.13
CA GLU A 246 -19.80 -13.10 -13.32
C GLU A 246 -19.62 -12.84 -11.82
N ALA A 247 -18.40 -12.51 -11.40
CA ALA A 247 -18.12 -12.14 -10.02
C ALA A 247 -18.85 -10.85 -9.63
N LEU A 248 -18.74 -9.80 -10.46
CA LEU A 248 -19.39 -8.53 -10.21
C LEU A 248 -20.91 -8.67 -10.17
N ASP A 249 -21.51 -9.40 -11.11
CA ASP A 249 -22.96 -9.60 -11.13
C ASP A 249 -23.47 -10.32 -9.87
N ARG A 250 -22.63 -11.19 -9.27
CA ARG A 250 -22.97 -11.92 -8.04
C ARG A 250 -22.70 -11.15 -6.76
N TRP A 251 -21.61 -10.39 -6.67
CA TRP A 251 -21.12 -9.80 -5.41
C TRP A 251 -21.16 -8.28 -5.34
N ASP A 252 -21.32 -7.54 -6.43
CA ASP A 252 -21.55 -6.09 -6.38
C ASP A 252 -22.94 -5.82 -5.79
N ILE A 253 -23.00 -5.14 -4.64
CA ILE A 253 -24.25 -4.81 -3.94
C ILE A 253 -25.20 -3.92 -4.77
N LYS A 254 -24.70 -3.28 -5.84
CA LYS A 254 -25.55 -2.50 -6.77
C LYS A 254 -26.15 -3.36 -7.90
N ARG A 255 -25.71 -4.61 -8.08
CA ARG A 255 -26.20 -5.55 -9.12
C ARG A 255 -26.94 -6.74 -8.52
N THR A 256 -26.41 -7.27 -7.43
CA THR A 256 -26.88 -8.53 -6.86
C THR A 256 -28.23 -8.39 -6.17
N THR A 257 -29.06 -9.42 -6.29
CA THR A 257 -30.28 -9.60 -5.48
C THR A 257 -30.13 -10.76 -4.49
N ASP A 258 -28.95 -11.40 -4.47
CA ASP A 258 -28.65 -12.56 -3.63
C ASP A 258 -28.60 -12.16 -2.15
N GLN A 259 -29.51 -12.72 -1.36
CA GLN A 259 -29.64 -12.36 0.05
C GLN A 259 -28.44 -12.81 0.88
N ASP A 260 -27.80 -13.92 0.52
CA ASP A 260 -26.61 -14.40 1.24
C ASP A 260 -25.43 -13.43 1.05
N THR A 261 -25.26 -12.90 -0.15
CA THR A 261 -24.28 -11.86 -0.45
C THR A 261 -24.54 -10.57 0.32
N LEU A 262 -25.78 -10.07 0.30
CA LEU A 262 -26.15 -8.86 1.05
C LEU A 262 -26.00 -9.08 2.56
N HIS A 263 -26.32 -10.28 3.04
CA HIS A 263 -26.13 -10.68 4.43
C HIS A 263 -24.66 -10.66 4.82
N MET A 264 -23.77 -11.24 4.01
CA MET A 264 -22.32 -11.22 4.24
C MET A 264 -21.80 -9.79 4.42
N TYR A 265 -22.10 -8.87 3.49
CA TYR A 265 -21.64 -7.48 3.57
C TYR A 265 -22.22 -6.68 4.74
N SER A 266 -23.32 -7.16 5.34
CA SER A 266 -23.85 -6.54 6.57
C SER A 266 -23.05 -6.91 7.83
N ALA A 267 -22.06 -7.79 7.75
CA ALA A 267 -21.17 -8.10 8.89
C ALA A 267 -20.54 -6.82 9.46
N GLY A 268 -20.68 -6.63 10.77
CA GLY A 268 -20.25 -5.43 11.48
C GLY A 268 -19.31 -5.71 12.65
N PRO A 269 -18.75 -4.67 13.29
CA PRO A 269 -17.85 -4.83 14.42
C PRO A 269 -18.59 -5.24 15.69
N GLY A 270 -17.95 -6.09 16.49
CA GLY A 270 -18.39 -6.49 17.82
C GLY A 270 -18.29 -5.34 18.83
N ASN A 271 -17.32 -4.44 18.66
CA ASN A 271 -16.93 -3.39 19.59
C ASN A 271 -16.59 -3.92 20.99
N VAL A 272 -15.94 -5.08 21.03
CA VAL A 272 -15.50 -5.73 22.26
C VAL A 272 -14.04 -6.14 22.09
N ARG A 273 -13.20 -5.75 23.04
CA ARG A 273 -11.79 -6.11 23.03
C ARG A 273 -11.62 -7.63 23.10
N THR A 274 -10.94 -8.23 22.12
CA THR A 274 -10.75 -9.68 22.06
C THR A 274 -9.58 -10.06 21.15
N THR A 275 -8.82 -11.08 21.49
CA THR A 275 -7.82 -11.67 20.60
C THR A 275 -8.34 -12.93 19.89
N GLU A 276 -9.58 -13.34 20.17
CA GLU A 276 -10.20 -14.53 19.59
C GLU A 276 -10.85 -14.19 18.25
N ALA A 277 -10.46 -14.91 17.20
CA ALA A 277 -11.09 -14.80 15.88
C ALA A 277 -12.49 -15.44 15.89
N PHE A 278 -13.39 -14.97 15.02
CA PHE A 278 -14.76 -15.51 14.88
C PHE A 278 -15.62 -15.41 16.16
N SER A 279 -15.28 -14.51 17.07
CA SER A 279 -15.86 -14.39 18.41
C SER A 279 -17.22 -13.66 18.46
N GLN A 280 -17.67 -13.06 17.36
CA GLN A 280 -18.89 -12.24 17.34
C GLN A 280 -19.60 -12.30 15.97
N ASP A 281 -20.90 -12.00 15.90
CA ASP A 281 -21.74 -12.09 14.69
C ASP A 281 -22.66 -10.87 14.49
N LYS A 282 -22.28 -9.72 15.05
CA LYS A 282 -23.04 -8.48 14.93
C LYS A 282 -23.08 -8.00 13.48
N ARG A 283 -24.21 -7.43 13.10
CA ARG A 283 -24.43 -6.90 11.76
C ARG A 283 -24.92 -5.47 11.80
N TRP A 284 -24.56 -4.72 10.76
CA TRP A 284 -25.12 -3.43 10.46
C TRP A 284 -26.62 -3.56 10.15
N PRO A 285 -27.45 -2.59 10.55
CA PRO A 285 -28.88 -2.60 10.25
C PRO A 285 -29.16 -2.32 8.76
N SER A 286 -28.22 -1.73 8.04
CA SER A 286 -28.30 -1.47 6.61
C SER A 286 -26.91 -1.47 5.98
N LEU A 287 -26.83 -1.76 4.68
CA LEU A 287 -25.62 -1.55 3.88
C LEU A 287 -25.39 -0.05 3.59
N ASP A 288 -24.18 0.28 3.17
CA ASP A 288 -23.85 1.60 2.62
C ASP A 288 -23.84 1.52 1.08
N ASP A 289 -24.96 1.85 0.47
CA ASP A 289 -25.12 1.83 -1.00
C ASP A 289 -25.21 3.24 -1.63
N ASP A 290 -24.90 4.27 -0.84
CA ASP A 290 -24.82 5.67 -1.27
C ASP A 290 -23.50 5.92 -2.02
N ARG A 291 -23.59 5.95 -3.36
CA ARG A 291 -22.43 6.18 -4.24
C ARG A 291 -22.08 7.66 -4.42
N SER A 292 -22.82 8.58 -3.81
CA SER A 292 -22.50 10.01 -3.87
C SER A 292 -21.73 10.47 -2.63
N ASN A 293 -22.13 10.02 -1.44
CA ASN A 293 -21.55 10.50 -0.18
C ASN A 293 -20.98 9.39 0.72
N GLY A 294 -21.26 8.13 0.43
CA GLY A 294 -20.82 6.98 1.22
C GLY A 294 -19.32 6.68 1.13
N CYS A 295 -18.96 5.53 1.70
CA CYS A 295 -17.58 5.05 1.80
C CYS A 295 -16.95 4.72 0.44
N ILE A 296 -17.75 4.20 -0.49
CA ILE A 296 -17.38 3.91 -1.87
C ILE A 296 -18.27 4.74 -2.78
N ARG A 297 -17.66 5.59 -3.61
CA ARG A 297 -18.34 6.54 -4.49
C ARG A 297 -18.30 6.13 -5.94
N ASP A 298 -19.24 6.63 -6.73
CA ASP A 298 -19.20 6.56 -8.19
C ASP A 298 -18.15 7.54 -8.75
N LYS A 299 -17.89 7.45 -10.06
CA LYS A 299 -16.91 8.30 -10.74
C LYS A 299 -17.27 9.79 -10.69
N GLU A 300 -18.55 10.15 -10.77
CA GLU A 300 -18.96 11.56 -10.77
C GLU A 300 -18.68 12.22 -9.41
N HIS A 301 -18.88 11.48 -8.33
CA HIS A 301 -18.74 11.94 -6.96
C HIS A 301 -17.42 11.51 -6.30
N ALA A 302 -16.47 10.98 -7.08
CA ALA A 302 -15.16 10.55 -6.59
C ALA A 302 -14.46 11.63 -5.76
N TYR A 303 -13.68 11.23 -4.75
CA TYR A 303 -12.93 12.16 -3.90
C TYR A 303 -11.93 12.98 -4.71
N SER A 304 -11.40 12.39 -5.78
CA SER A 304 -10.55 13.04 -6.77
C SER A 304 -10.76 12.34 -8.12
N GLN A 305 -10.72 13.11 -9.20
CA GLN A 305 -10.71 12.57 -10.56
C GLN A 305 -9.31 12.05 -10.95
N ASP A 306 -8.26 12.56 -10.31
CA ASP A 306 -6.93 11.93 -10.36
C ASP A 306 -6.87 10.80 -9.32
N GLY A 307 -6.07 9.78 -9.62
CA GLY A 307 -5.95 8.58 -8.80
C GLY A 307 -5.43 8.84 -7.39
N GLY A 308 -5.69 7.92 -6.46
CA GLY A 308 -5.22 7.98 -5.07
C GLY A 308 -3.74 7.58 -4.87
N LEU A 309 -3.08 7.17 -5.94
CA LEU A 309 -1.65 6.88 -6.07
C LEU A 309 -1.15 7.51 -7.37
N ALA A 310 0.10 7.98 -7.39
CA ALA A 310 0.75 8.49 -8.59
C ALA A 310 2.20 8.04 -8.68
N VAL A 311 2.68 7.85 -9.90
CA VAL A 311 4.10 7.62 -10.23
C VAL A 311 4.68 8.95 -10.73
N LEU A 312 5.77 9.44 -10.12
CA LEU A 312 6.47 10.63 -10.59
C LEU A 312 7.80 10.24 -11.22
N PHE A 313 8.22 10.98 -12.24
CA PHE A 313 9.49 10.81 -12.93
C PHE A 313 10.26 12.11 -12.97
N GLY A 314 11.58 12.05 -13.06
CA GLY A 314 12.42 13.22 -13.29
C GLY A 314 13.86 12.94 -12.95
N ASN A 315 14.70 13.97 -12.94
CA ASN A 315 16.13 13.78 -12.88
C ASN A 315 16.61 13.11 -11.57
N ILE A 316 15.85 13.17 -10.47
CA ILE A 316 16.17 12.45 -9.21
C ILE A 316 15.61 11.03 -9.13
N ALA A 317 14.63 10.70 -9.99
CA ALA A 317 13.92 9.41 -10.00
C ALA A 317 13.62 8.99 -11.45
N LEU A 318 14.68 8.59 -12.16
CA LEU A 318 14.62 8.22 -13.59
C LEU A 318 13.70 7.02 -13.86
N ASP A 319 13.73 6.03 -12.97
CA ASP A 319 12.90 4.82 -13.07
C ASP A 319 11.58 4.96 -12.28
N GLY A 320 11.29 6.17 -11.80
CA GLY A 320 10.07 6.53 -11.09
C GLY A 320 10.20 6.53 -9.56
N CYS A 321 9.22 7.17 -8.93
CA CYS A 321 8.97 7.14 -7.49
C CYS A 321 7.45 7.24 -7.23
N ILE A 322 7.00 6.87 -6.04
CA ILE A 322 5.56 6.72 -5.74
C ILE A 322 5.12 7.69 -4.65
N VAL A 323 3.95 8.30 -4.85
CA VAL A 323 3.26 9.13 -3.87
C VAL A 323 1.80 8.69 -3.71
N LYS A 324 1.31 8.67 -2.47
CA LYS A 324 -0.11 8.45 -2.14
C LYS A 324 -0.86 9.79 -2.14
N THR A 325 -1.29 10.20 -3.32
CA THR A 325 -2.02 11.46 -3.55
C THR A 325 -3.30 11.57 -2.73
N ALA A 326 -3.98 10.46 -2.42
CA ALA A 326 -5.18 10.47 -1.57
C ALA A 326 -4.94 11.07 -0.17
N GLY A 327 -3.70 11.02 0.31
CA GLY A 327 -3.27 11.59 1.59
C GLY A 327 -2.59 12.96 1.49
N VAL A 328 -2.46 13.54 0.28
CA VAL A 328 -1.81 14.85 0.05
C VAL A 328 -2.87 15.95 0.07
N ASP A 329 -2.54 17.08 0.69
CA ASP A 329 -3.41 18.26 0.67
C ASP A 329 -3.34 18.96 -0.70
N GLU A 330 -4.47 19.44 -1.20
CA GLU A 330 -4.55 20.10 -2.51
C GLU A 330 -3.60 21.29 -2.66
N SER A 331 -3.33 22.00 -1.55
CA SER A 331 -2.43 23.16 -1.54
C SER A 331 -0.96 22.84 -1.83
N ILE A 332 -0.56 21.56 -1.74
CA ILE A 332 0.82 21.11 -1.93
C ILE A 332 0.96 20.01 -2.99
N LEU A 333 0.00 19.90 -3.92
CA LEU A 333 0.15 19.03 -5.09
C LEU A 333 1.31 19.46 -6.01
N THR A 334 1.65 20.74 -5.95
CA THR A 334 2.90 21.30 -6.48
C THR A 334 3.67 21.90 -5.31
N PHE A 335 4.92 21.50 -5.14
CA PHE A 335 5.75 21.93 -4.02
C PHE A 335 7.18 22.20 -4.52
N SER A 336 7.81 23.26 -4.03
CA SER A 336 9.19 23.61 -4.37
C SER A 336 9.89 24.13 -3.13
N GLY A 337 11.04 23.55 -2.79
CA GLY A 337 11.69 23.83 -1.52
C GLY A 337 13.16 23.39 -1.47
N PRO A 338 13.97 23.98 -0.57
CA PRO A 338 15.35 23.57 -0.38
C PRO A 338 15.44 22.18 0.26
N ALA A 339 16.39 21.37 -0.22
CA ALA A 339 16.67 20.04 0.30
C ALA A 339 17.36 20.11 1.67
N ARG A 340 16.87 19.30 2.61
CA ARG A 340 17.50 18.99 3.90
C ARG A 340 17.90 17.52 3.87
N ILE A 341 19.21 17.24 3.84
CA ILE A 341 19.72 15.90 3.54
C ILE A 341 19.95 15.08 4.81
N PHE A 342 19.45 13.85 4.80
CA PHE A 342 19.67 12.87 5.85
C PHE A 342 20.06 11.52 5.24
N GLU A 343 20.98 10.79 5.88
CA GLU A 343 21.43 9.47 5.44
C GLU A 343 20.90 8.34 6.34
N SER A 344 19.99 8.68 7.25
CA SER A 344 19.22 7.73 8.03
C SER A 344 17.88 8.30 8.49
N GLN A 345 16.92 7.41 8.71
CA GLN A 345 15.66 7.76 9.39
C GLN A 345 15.94 8.44 10.75
N ASP A 346 16.88 7.93 11.53
CA ASP A 346 17.13 8.37 12.91
C ASP A 346 17.59 9.85 12.94
N THR A 347 18.48 10.23 12.02
CA THR A 347 18.93 11.63 11.88
C THR A 347 17.83 12.57 11.39
N ALA A 348 16.97 12.11 10.48
CA ALA A 348 15.84 12.90 10.01
C ALA A 348 14.83 13.14 11.16
N VAL A 349 14.52 12.09 11.93
CA VAL A 349 13.67 12.17 13.13
C VAL A 349 14.26 13.14 14.15
N ALA A 350 15.56 13.05 14.44
CA ALA A 350 16.21 13.93 15.39
C ALA A 350 16.09 15.41 14.98
N ALA A 351 16.32 15.72 13.70
CA ALA A 351 16.17 17.08 13.17
C ALA A 351 14.73 17.61 13.21
N ILE A 352 13.75 16.75 12.87
CA ILE A 352 12.33 17.12 12.95
C ILE A 352 11.94 17.44 14.40
N LEU A 353 12.32 16.59 15.36
CA LEU A 353 11.97 16.78 16.77
C LEU A 353 12.71 17.97 17.40
N ALA A 354 13.91 18.30 16.93
CA ALA A 354 14.71 19.44 17.38
C ALA A 354 14.32 20.79 16.73
N ASP A 355 13.26 20.83 15.91
CA ASP A 355 12.81 22.03 15.19
C ASP A 355 13.83 22.58 14.19
N ASP A 356 14.71 21.73 13.66
CA ASP A 356 15.68 22.08 12.62
C ASP A 356 15.05 22.12 11.21
N ILE A 357 13.88 21.48 11.04
CA ILE A 357 13.09 21.49 9.81
C ILE A 357 12.09 22.64 9.84
N LYS A 358 12.01 23.40 8.75
CA LYS A 358 11.19 24.61 8.63
C LYS A 358 10.11 24.45 7.56
N PRO A 359 9.00 25.20 7.67
CA PRO A 359 8.03 25.32 6.58
C PRO A 359 8.72 25.66 5.25
N GLY A 360 8.39 24.91 4.20
CA GLY A 360 8.99 24.99 2.87
C GLY A 360 10.13 24.01 2.61
N ASP A 361 10.65 23.31 3.62
CA ASP A 361 11.76 22.37 3.44
C ASP A 361 11.33 21.07 2.72
N VAL A 362 12.24 20.51 1.94
CA VAL A 362 12.16 19.15 1.38
C VAL A 362 13.12 18.26 2.15
N VAL A 363 12.60 17.42 3.05
CA VAL A 363 13.38 16.46 3.83
C VAL A 363 13.69 15.24 2.97
N LEU A 364 14.94 15.09 2.56
CA LEU A 364 15.40 14.01 1.69
C LEU A 364 16.22 13.00 2.50
N ILE A 365 15.68 11.79 2.64
CA ILE A 365 16.29 10.67 3.38
C ILE A 365 16.79 9.64 2.37
N ARG A 366 18.10 9.51 2.22
CA ARG A 366 18.73 8.62 1.23
C ARG A 366 19.48 7.46 1.88
N TYR A 367 19.85 6.48 1.05
CA TYR A 367 20.46 5.22 1.47
C TYR A 367 19.56 4.42 2.42
N GLU A 368 18.25 4.48 2.18
CA GLU A 368 17.23 3.65 2.83
C GLU A 368 16.56 2.69 1.83
N GLY A 369 17.06 2.62 0.59
CA GLY A 369 16.60 1.73 -0.48
C GLY A 369 16.93 0.24 -0.27
N PRO A 370 16.63 -0.63 -1.25
CA PRO A 370 16.87 -2.07 -1.13
C PRO A 370 18.31 -2.44 -0.75
N ARG A 371 19.32 -1.80 -1.32
CA ARG A 371 20.74 -2.05 -1.05
C ARG A 371 21.31 -1.13 0.01
N GLY A 372 20.98 0.16 -0.03
CA GLY A 372 21.50 1.16 0.92
C GLY A 372 20.96 0.95 2.33
N GLY A 373 19.70 0.55 2.43
CA GLY A 373 19.02 0.22 3.68
C GLY A 373 19.77 -0.84 4.48
N PRO A 374 20.29 -1.93 3.92
CA PRO A 374 19.56 -2.81 3.02
C PRO A 374 18.24 -3.28 3.62
N GLY A 375 17.30 -3.68 2.76
CA GLY A 375 15.97 -4.15 3.15
C GLY A 375 14.84 -3.15 2.90
N MET A 376 15.18 -1.98 2.35
CA MET A 376 14.23 -0.93 1.99
C MET A 376 13.30 -0.59 3.16
N GLN A 377 13.83 0.00 4.24
CA GLN A 377 13.11 0.15 5.50
C GLN A 377 11.81 0.97 5.30
N GLU A 378 10.76 0.56 6.00
CA GLU A 378 9.50 1.30 6.03
C GLU A 378 9.56 2.34 7.15
N MET A 379 9.55 3.61 6.76
CA MET A 379 9.65 4.73 7.68
C MET A 379 8.28 5.29 7.99
N LEU A 380 7.90 5.25 9.27
CA LEU A 380 6.67 5.85 9.79
C LEU A 380 6.98 7.09 10.63
N TYR A 381 8.05 7.04 11.43
CA TYR A 381 8.41 8.10 12.38
C TYR A 381 8.60 9.48 11.75
N PRO A 382 9.37 9.67 10.65
CA PRO A 382 9.53 10.98 10.05
C PRO A 382 8.19 11.61 9.68
N THR A 383 7.28 10.81 9.12
CA THR A 383 5.95 11.28 8.67
C THR A 383 5.05 11.65 9.84
N SER A 384 5.02 10.82 10.89
CA SER A 384 4.21 11.08 12.09
C SER A 384 4.70 12.30 12.87
N TYR A 385 6.02 12.48 13.02
CA TYR A 385 6.58 13.59 13.76
C TYR A 385 6.53 14.91 12.99
N LEU A 386 6.67 14.87 11.67
CA LEU A 386 6.42 16.06 10.85
C LEU A 386 4.97 16.55 11.02
N LYS A 387 4.01 15.61 11.08
CA LYS A 387 2.61 15.92 11.39
C LYS A 387 2.41 16.44 12.81
N SER A 388 3.04 15.85 13.83
CA SER A 388 2.91 16.32 15.22
C SER A 388 3.49 17.72 15.42
N LYS A 389 4.55 18.07 14.68
CA LYS A 389 5.11 19.43 14.62
C LYS A 389 4.28 20.43 13.79
N GLY A 390 3.15 20.00 13.21
CA GLY A 390 2.28 20.85 12.40
C GLY A 390 2.80 21.10 10.97
N LEU A 391 3.89 20.46 10.56
CA LEU A 391 4.56 20.67 9.28
C LEU A 391 4.06 19.77 8.15
N GLY A 392 3.05 18.92 8.40
CA GLY A 392 2.58 17.92 7.44
C GLY A 392 1.99 18.49 6.13
N LYS A 393 1.63 19.78 6.12
CA LYS A 393 1.20 20.51 4.90
C LYS A 393 2.20 21.55 4.42
N ASP A 394 3.33 21.69 5.11
CA ASP A 394 4.30 22.76 4.85
C ASP A 394 5.64 22.21 4.37
N CYS A 395 5.89 20.91 4.52
CA CYS A 395 7.13 20.26 4.10
C CYS A 395 6.85 19.02 3.24
N ALA A 396 7.85 18.63 2.44
CA ALA A 396 7.84 17.37 1.70
C ALA A 396 8.84 16.38 2.28
N LEU A 397 8.56 15.08 2.11
CA LEU A 397 9.45 13.99 2.46
C LEU A 397 9.78 13.17 1.20
N ILE A 398 11.05 12.94 0.92
CA ILE A 398 11.52 12.13 -0.22
C ILE A 398 12.49 11.06 0.27
N THR A 399 12.37 9.85 -0.26
CA THR A 399 13.33 8.77 0.02
C THR A 399 13.48 7.75 -1.11
N ASP A 400 14.65 7.11 -1.17
CA ASP A 400 14.86 5.87 -1.93
C ASP A 400 14.36 4.62 -1.18
N GLY A 401 14.01 4.75 0.10
CA GLY A 401 13.32 3.76 0.92
C GLY A 401 11.80 3.78 0.75
N ARG A 402 11.06 3.39 1.79
CA ARG A 402 9.58 3.35 1.79
C ARG A 402 9.02 4.19 2.92
N PHE A 403 7.90 4.86 2.66
CA PHE A 403 7.04 5.37 3.72
C PHE A 403 5.92 4.37 4.01
N SER A 404 5.40 4.39 5.23
CA SER A 404 4.36 3.44 5.61
C SER A 404 3.03 3.70 4.90
N GLY A 405 2.21 2.65 4.73
CA GLY A 405 0.81 2.83 4.28
C GLY A 405 -0.03 3.74 5.18
N GLY A 406 0.46 4.00 6.40
CA GLY A 406 -0.07 4.94 7.40
C GLY A 406 0.24 6.42 7.17
N THR A 407 1.06 6.73 6.17
CA THR A 407 1.53 8.07 5.92
C THR A 407 0.45 8.97 5.30
N SER A 408 0.44 10.23 5.72
CA SER A 408 -0.34 11.34 5.15
C SER A 408 0.59 12.54 4.92
N GLY A 409 0.20 13.48 4.08
CA GLY A 409 1.06 14.57 3.61
C GLY A 409 1.87 14.20 2.36
N LEU A 410 2.74 15.11 1.93
CA LEU A 410 3.56 14.94 0.72
C LEU A 410 4.79 14.07 1.01
N SER A 411 4.59 12.75 0.98
CA SER A 411 5.64 11.75 1.23
C SER A 411 5.84 10.86 0.01
N ILE A 412 7.03 10.89 -0.54
CA ILE A 412 7.42 10.28 -1.81
C ILE A 412 8.49 9.22 -1.54
N GLY A 413 8.16 7.96 -1.81
CA GLY A 413 9.08 6.84 -1.62
C GLY A 413 9.51 6.22 -2.93
N HIS A 414 10.38 5.21 -2.83
CA HIS A 414 10.80 4.36 -3.95
C HIS A 414 11.57 5.11 -5.04
N ALA A 415 12.20 6.25 -4.72
CA ALA A 415 13.03 6.95 -5.69
C ALA A 415 14.06 6.00 -6.30
N SER A 416 13.92 5.77 -7.60
CA SER A 416 14.67 4.76 -8.35
C SER A 416 15.40 5.41 -9.53
N PRO A 417 16.68 5.08 -9.80
CA PRO A 417 17.54 4.21 -8.98
C PRO A 417 17.81 4.76 -7.57
N GLU A 418 18.04 3.88 -6.59
CA GLU A 418 18.36 4.30 -5.22
C GLU A 418 19.77 4.92 -5.13
N ALA A 419 20.08 5.64 -4.04
CA ALA A 419 21.40 6.24 -3.87
C ALA A 419 22.54 5.19 -3.91
N ALA A 420 22.34 4.02 -3.30
CA ALA A 420 23.35 2.96 -3.30
C ALA A 420 23.56 2.29 -4.67
N GLU A 421 22.65 2.48 -5.62
CA GLU A 421 22.75 2.00 -7.00
C GLU A 421 23.29 3.07 -7.96
N GLY A 422 23.67 4.24 -7.46
CA GLY A 422 24.13 5.34 -8.30
C GLY A 422 23.02 6.30 -8.72
N GLY A 423 21.85 6.28 -8.08
CA GLY A 423 20.74 7.19 -8.38
C GLY A 423 21.08 8.66 -8.10
N ALA A 424 20.47 9.56 -8.87
CA ALA A 424 20.68 11.00 -8.72
C ALA A 424 20.17 11.56 -7.38
N ILE A 425 19.25 10.88 -6.69
CA ILE A 425 18.91 11.17 -5.29
C ILE A 425 20.15 11.18 -4.36
N GLY A 426 21.17 10.37 -4.67
CA GLY A 426 22.46 10.38 -3.95
C GLY A 426 23.39 11.56 -4.27
N LEU A 427 23.04 12.38 -5.27
CA LEU A 427 23.83 13.53 -5.74
C LEU A 427 23.25 14.88 -5.30
N VAL A 428 22.06 14.88 -4.69
CA VAL A 428 21.47 16.09 -4.12
C VAL A 428 22.32 16.57 -2.94
N GLU A 429 22.56 17.88 -2.90
CA GLU A 429 23.30 18.58 -1.87
C GLU A 429 22.39 19.48 -1.04
N GLU A 430 22.86 19.83 0.15
CA GLU A 430 22.11 20.66 1.10
C GLU A 430 21.73 22.02 0.49
N GLY A 431 20.44 22.35 0.53
CA GLY A 431 19.91 23.62 0.01
C GLY A 431 19.58 23.62 -1.49
N ASP A 432 19.86 22.57 -2.25
CA ASP A 432 19.38 22.43 -3.63
C ASP A 432 17.85 22.53 -3.66
N ILE A 433 17.29 23.20 -4.66
CA ILE A 433 15.83 23.30 -4.79
C ILE A 433 15.30 22.04 -5.47
N ILE A 434 14.32 21.38 -4.86
CA ILE A 434 13.59 20.25 -5.45
C ILE A 434 12.18 20.71 -5.83
N ASP A 435 11.81 20.47 -7.07
CA ASP A 435 10.50 20.75 -7.66
C ASP A 435 9.69 19.46 -7.74
N ILE A 436 8.53 19.43 -7.09
CA ILE A 436 7.56 18.32 -7.10
C ILE A 436 6.29 18.82 -7.77
N ASP A 437 5.84 18.11 -8.80
CA ASP A 437 4.62 18.43 -9.55
C ASP A 437 3.82 17.15 -9.80
N ILE A 438 2.92 16.83 -8.88
CA ILE A 438 2.06 15.64 -8.95
C ILE A 438 1.14 15.68 -10.17
N PRO A 439 0.46 16.80 -10.50
CA PRO A 439 -0.39 16.87 -11.70
C PRO A 439 0.36 16.54 -13.01
N ASN A 440 1.62 16.98 -13.14
CA ASN A 440 2.42 16.71 -14.33
C ASN A 440 3.31 15.46 -14.23
N ARG A 441 3.24 14.71 -13.11
CA ARG A 441 4.07 13.54 -12.79
C ARG A 441 5.58 13.81 -12.83
N LYS A 442 6.01 14.96 -12.28
CA LYS A 442 7.41 15.39 -12.28
C LYS A 442 8.02 15.52 -10.90
N ILE A 443 9.31 15.19 -10.81
CA ILE A 443 10.14 15.40 -9.63
C ILE A 443 11.60 15.67 -10.03
N ASP A 444 12.06 16.90 -9.86
CA ASP A 444 13.37 17.35 -10.36
C ASP A 444 14.14 18.13 -9.30
N VAL A 445 15.45 17.92 -9.21
CA VAL A 445 16.36 18.86 -8.53
C VAL A 445 16.77 19.95 -9.53
N ARG A 446 16.68 21.21 -9.12
CA ARG A 446 16.87 22.39 -9.98
C ARG A 446 18.34 22.75 -10.19
N ILE A 447 19.07 21.81 -10.78
CA ILE A 447 20.46 21.95 -11.22
C ILE A 447 20.56 21.48 -12.67
N SER A 448 21.59 21.92 -13.38
CA SER A 448 21.76 21.53 -14.79
C SER A 448 22.30 20.11 -14.91
N ASP A 449 22.11 19.50 -16.08
CA ASP A 449 22.64 18.17 -16.37
C ASP A 449 24.18 18.14 -16.27
N GLU A 450 24.86 19.24 -16.61
CA GLU A 450 26.31 19.37 -16.46
C GLU A 450 26.74 19.35 -14.99
N GLU A 451 25.99 20.00 -14.09
CA GLU A 451 26.26 19.99 -12.65
C GLU A 451 26.01 18.58 -12.07
N LEU A 452 24.89 17.94 -12.44
CA LEU A 452 24.61 16.55 -12.05
C LEU A 452 25.72 15.60 -12.49
N GLN A 453 26.22 15.76 -13.72
CA GLN A 453 27.30 14.95 -14.26
C GLN A 453 28.62 15.21 -13.52
N GLN A 454 28.95 16.46 -13.20
CA GLN A 454 30.12 16.79 -12.39
C GLN A 454 30.06 16.16 -10.99
N ARG A 455 28.90 16.24 -10.32
CA ARG A 455 28.69 15.61 -9.01
C ARG A 455 28.79 14.09 -9.09
N ARG A 456 28.29 13.48 -10.17
CA ARG A 456 28.44 12.04 -10.44
C ARG A 456 29.91 11.65 -10.57
N GLU A 457 30.68 12.35 -11.40
CA GLU A 457 32.11 12.10 -11.56
C GLU A 457 32.88 12.25 -10.24
N ALA A 458 32.53 13.27 -9.43
CA ALA A 458 33.09 13.48 -8.11
C ALA A 458 32.69 12.36 -7.11
N MET A 459 31.48 11.81 -7.21
CA MET A 459 31.03 10.68 -6.40
C MET A 459 31.77 9.40 -6.78
N ASP A 460 31.86 9.09 -8.08
CA ASP A 460 32.55 7.91 -8.59
C ASP A 460 34.06 7.94 -8.29
N ALA A 461 34.66 9.14 -8.30
CA ALA A 461 36.07 9.35 -7.91
C ALA A 461 36.38 8.98 -6.45
N LYS A 462 35.36 8.77 -5.59
CA LYS A 462 35.55 8.29 -4.21
C LYS A 462 35.90 6.80 -4.11
N GLY A 463 35.90 6.05 -5.23
CA GLY A 463 36.30 4.65 -5.30
C GLY A 463 35.46 3.77 -4.36
N ASP A 464 36.11 3.00 -3.48
CA ASP A 464 35.42 2.12 -2.52
C ASP A 464 34.46 2.83 -1.56
N LYS A 465 34.53 4.16 -1.46
CA LYS A 465 33.63 4.99 -0.64
C LYS A 465 32.50 5.63 -1.45
N ALA A 466 32.47 5.46 -2.77
CA ALA A 466 31.38 5.94 -3.61
C ALA A 466 30.06 5.26 -3.22
N TRP A 467 28.95 6.00 -3.32
CA TRP A 467 27.58 5.48 -3.15
C TRP A 467 27.33 4.76 -1.81
N LYS A 468 27.98 5.25 -0.76
CA LYS A 468 27.82 4.81 0.62
C LYS A 468 27.50 6.01 1.50
N GLU A 469 26.79 5.75 2.60
CA GLU A 469 26.60 6.77 3.63
C GLU A 469 27.96 7.33 4.11
N SER A 470 28.00 8.64 4.27
CA SER A 470 29.08 9.38 4.92
C SER A 470 29.01 9.24 6.44
N GLU A 471 27.80 9.08 6.99
CA GLU A 471 27.57 8.87 8.42
C GLU A 471 27.74 7.40 8.84
N VAL A 472 28.43 7.17 9.95
CA VAL A 472 28.56 5.81 10.51
C VAL A 472 27.28 5.44 11.25
N ARG A 473 26.47 4.55 10.66
CA ARG A 473 25.25 4.03 11.29
C ARG A 473 25.59 2.90 12.29
N PRO A 474 25.25 3.02 13.59
CA PRO A 474 25.58 2.00 14.60
C PRO A 474 24.63 0.80 14.52
N ARG A 475 24.65 0.06 13.40
CA ARG A 475 23.76 -1.07 13.15
C ARG A 475 24.50 -2.32 12.69
N LYS A 476 23.94 -3.48 13.06
CA LYS A 476 24.49 -4.79 12.68
C LYS A 476 23.85 -5.29 11.38
N ILE A 477 24.58 -5.22 10.28
CA ILE A 477 24.14 -5.83 9.01
C ILE A 477 24.37 -7.34 9.07
N THR A 478 23.28 -8.10 9.18
CA THR A 478 23.31 -9.56 9.27
C THR A 478 23.72 -10.20 7.93
N PRO A 479 24.19 -11.47 7.92
CA PRO A 479 24.43 -12.19 6.67
C PRO A 479 23.21 -12.23 5.74
N ALA A 480 22.00 -12.33 6.28
CA ALA A 480 20.77 -12.33 5.49
C ALA A 480 20.54 -10.98 4.78
N LEU A 481 20.78 -9.86 5.46
CA LEU A 481 20.67 -8.53 4.85
C LEU A 481 21.77 -8.27 3.81
N ARG A 482 22.99 -8.78 4.03
CA ARG A 482 24.04 -8.72 3.00
C ARG A 482 23.67 -9.53 1.76
N ALA A 483 23.12 -10.73 1.96
CA ALA A 483 22.63 -11.56 0.86
C ALA A 483 21.47 -10.87 0.12
N TYR A 484 20.55 -10.25 0.85
CA TYR A 484 19.48 -9.43 0.27
C TYR A 484 20.05 -8.28 -0.57
N ALA A 485 20.95 -7.47 -0.03
CA ALA A 485 21.57 -6.34 -0.74
C ALA A 485 22.27 -6.78 -2.04
N ALA A 486 22.94 -7.94 -2.03
CA ALA A 486 23.66 -8.44 -3.18
C ALA A 486 22.77 -8.99 -4.30
N MET A 487 21.51 -9.34 -4.00
CA MET A 487 20.59 -9.97 -4.95
C MET A 487 19.32 -9.15 -5.22
N SER A 488 19.09 -8.06 -4.48
CA SER A 488 17.89 -7.24 -4.68
C SER A 488 18.04 -6.38 -5.92
N THR A 489 16.95 -6.21 -6.63
CA THR A 489 16.82 -5.29 -7.76
C THR A 489 16.28 -3.94 -7.29
N SER A 490 16.27 -2.95 -8.19
CA SER A 490 15.64 -1.65 -7.95
C SER A 490 14.17 -1.80 -7.49
N ALA A 491 13.72 -0.85 -6.69
CA ALA A 491 12.31 -0.77 -6.28
C ALA A 491 11.36 -0.60 -7.48
N ALA A 492 11.83 0.01 -8.58
CA ALA A 492 11.10 0.10 -9.84
C ALA A 492 10.82 -1.27 -10.50
N ARG A 493 11.49 -2.33 -10.04
CA ARG A 493 11.27 -3.72 -10.46
C ARG A 493 10.66 -4.59 -9.35
N GLY A 494 10.18 -3.97 -8.28
CA GLY A 494 9.60 -4.69 -7.12
C GLY A 494 10.62 -5.16 -6.09
N ALA A 495 11.88 -4.75 -6.19
CA ALA A 495 12.98 -5.22 -5.33
C ALA A 495 13.05 -6.76 -5.23
N PHE A 496 12.65 -7.45 -6.31
CA PHE A 496 12.66 -8.91 -6.36
C PHE A 496 14.10 -9.43 -6.31
N ARG A 497 14.24 -10.70 -5.93
CA ARG A 497 15.54 -11.35 -5.75
C ARG A 497 16.03 -11.92 -7.08
N ASP A 498 17.02 -11.26 -7.67
CA ASP A 498 17.74 -11.72 -8.84
C ASP A 498 19.09 -12.33 -8.44
N VAL A 499 19.18 -13.66 -8.55
CA VAL A 499 20.36 -14.45 -8.19
C VAL A 499 21.44 -14.36 -9.27
N ASP A 500 21.09 -13.98 -10.49
CA ASP A 500 22.05 -13.87 -11.59
C ASP A 500 23.04 -12.72 -11.39
N GLN A 501 22.73 -11.77 -10.50
CA GLN A 501 23.64 -10.72 -10.05
C GLN A 501 24.88 -11.23 -9.29
N LEU A 502 24.87 -12.50 -8.86
CA LEU A 502 26.02 -13.14 -8.19
C LEU A 502 26.97 -13.87 -9.16
N LYS A 503 26.61 -13.97 -10.45
CA LYS A 503 27.43 -14.60 -11.49
C LYS A 503 28.46 -13.62 -12.02
#